data_AF-A0A2V6IE61-F1
#
_entry.id   AF-A0A2V6IE61-F1
#
_cell.length_a   1.000
_cell.length_b   1.000
_cell.length_c   1.000
_cell.angle_alpha   90.00
_cell.angle_beta   90.00
_cell.angle_gamma   90.00
#
_symmetry.space_group_name_H-M   'P 1'
#
loop_
_entity.id
_entity.type
_entity.pdbx_description
1 polymer ?
#
loop_
_entity_poly.entity_id
_entity_poly.type
_entity_poly.pdbx_seq_one_letter_code
_entity_poly.pdbx_strand_id
1 'polypeptide(L)' 'MKINASEAVPEAVQPYVQLQQQIHEALRREHPEWIEPNGDCPICKAYESRLAELLALSSATEHRSAA' A
#
# COMPACT_ATOMS: atom_id res chain seq x y z
N MET A 1 -35.12 -5.10 11.52
CA MET A 1 -33.95 -4.19 11.58
C MET A 1 -33.03 -4.55 10.43
N LYS A 2 -32.70 -3.57 9.60
CA LYS A 2 -31.92 -3.71 8.37
C LYS A 2 -30.45 -3.93 8.74
N ILE A 3 -29.87 -5.05 8.33
CA ILE A 3 -28.42 -5.18 8.15
C ILE A 3 -28.02 -4.18 7.05
N ASN A 4 -27.05 -3.31 7.31
CA ASN A 4 -26.27 -2.56 6.31
C ASN A 4 -25.31 -1.65 7.06
N ALA A 5 -24.12 -2.15 7.34
CA ALA A 5 -22.93 -1.32 7.44
C ALA A 5 -21.79 -2.23 6.98
N SER A 6 -21.73 -2.41 5.65
CA SER A 6 -20.49 -2.82 5.00
C SER A 6 -19.39 -1.95 5.59
N GLU A 7 -18.32 -2.61 6.07
CA GLU A 7 -17.10 -1.98 6.54
C GLU A 7 -16.60 -1.01 5.48
N ALA A 8 -17.07 0.23 5.55
CA ALA A 8 -16.63 1.31 4.70
C ALA A 8 -15.24 1.64 5.17
N VAL A 9 -14.25 1.11 4.44
CA VAL A 9 -12.88 1.60 4.47
C VAL A 9 -12.98 3.14 4.42
N PRO A 10 -12.49 3.87 5.43
CA PRO A 10 -12.69 5.30 5.55
C PRO A 10 -12.28 5.98 4.24
N GLU A 11 -13.11 6.91 3.75
CA GLU A 11 -12.99 7.53 2.42
C GLU A 11 -11.59 8.13 2.14
N ALA A 12 -10.87 8.51 3.20
CA ALA A 12 -9.48 8.98 3.16
C ALA A 12 -8.44 7.91 2.76
N VAL A 13 -8.78 6.63 2.79
CA VAL A 13 -7.89 5.51 2.43
C VAL A 13 -7.92 5.23 0.92
N GLN A 14 -8.98 5.66 0.22
CA GLN A 14 -9.12 5.43 -1.23
C GLN A 14 -7.97 6.01 -2.07
N PRO A 15 -7.51 7.26 -1.84
CA PRO A 15 -6.39 7.82 -2.58
C PRO A 15 -5.07 7.08 -2.32
N TYR A 16 -4.85 6.63 -1.08
CA TYR A 16 -3.66 5.89 -0.71
C TYR A 16 -3.62 4.50 -1.36
N VAL A 17 -4.73 3.78 -1.34
CA VAL A 17 -4.86 2.46 -1.99
C VAL A 17 -4.71 2.57 -3.51
N GLN A 18 -5.22 3.66 -4.10
CA GLN A 18 -5.03 3.92 -5.53
C GLN A 18 -3.55 4.19 -5.87
N LEU A 19 -2.87 5.01 -5.08
CA LEU A 19 -1.44 5.27 -5.26
C LEU A 19 -0.61 3.99 -5.11
N GLN A 20 -0.92 3.15 -4.12
CA GLN A 20 -0.23 1.88 -3.90
C GLN A 20 -0.35 0.96 -5.13
N GLN A 21 -1.55 0.85 -5.72
CA GLN A 21 -1.76 0.09 -6.96
C GLN A 21 -0.98 0.68 -8.14
N GLN A 22 -0.94 2.00 -8.29
CA GLN A 22 -0.18 2.65 -9.36
C GLN A 22 1.31 2.35 -9.27
N ILE A 23 1.87 2.37 -8.06
CA ILE A 23 3.27 2.02 -7.80
C ILE A 23 3.51 0.54 -8.13
N HIS A 24 2.62 -0.35 -7.70
CA HIS A 24 2.72 -1.79 -7.97
C HIS A 24 2.76 -2.08 -9.47
N GLU A 25 1.81 -1.51 -10.22
CA GLU A 25 1.71 -1.68 -11.68
C GLU A 25 2.91 -1.09 -12.41
N ALA A 26 3.45 0.05 -11.93
CA ALA A 26 4.66 0.64 -12.49
C ALA A 26 5.87 -0.29 -12.28
N LEU A 27 6.08 -0.78 -11.06
CA LEU A 27 7.19 -1.69 -10.74
C LEU A 27 7.16 -2.96 -11.59
N ARG A 28 5.97 -3.57 -11.78
CA ARG A 28 5.82 -4.75 -12.65
C ARG A 28 6.12 -4.46 -14.12
N ARG A 29 5.78 -3.27 -14.58
CA ARG A 29 6.04 -2.84 -15.97
C ARG A 29 7.53 -2.56 -16.21
N GLU A 30 8.19 -1.95 -15.24
CA GLU A 30 9.62 -1.62 -15.30
C GLU A 30 10.52 -2.85 -15.07
N HIS A 31 10.06 -3.79 -14.24
CA HIS A 31 10.80 -5.00 -13.85
C HIS A 31 10.02 -6.29 -14.17
N PRO A 32 9.80 -6.59 -15.46
CA PRO A 32 9.14 -7.84 -15.84
C PRO A 32 9.93 -9.08 -15.37
N GLU A 33 11.24 -8.96 -15.16
CA GLU A 33 12.09 -10.05 -14.64
C GLU A 33 11.80 -10.43 -13.19
N TRP A 34 11.08 -9.61 -12.43
CA TRP A 34 10.65 -9.92 -11.06
C TRP A 34 9.34 -10.70 -11.00
N ILE A 35 8.64 -10.84 -12.13
CA ILE A 35 7.38 -11.56 -12.23
C ILE A 35 7.68 -13.04 -12.43
N GLU A 36 7.26 -13.85 -11.47
CA GLU A 36 7.36 -15.31 -11.53
C GLU A 36 6.39 -15.90 -12.58
N PRO A 37 6.62 -17.14 -13.05
CA PRO A 37 5.75 -17.77 -14.06
C PRO A 37 4.27 -17.92 -13.66
N ASN A 38 3.98 -17.94 -12.35
CA ASN A 38 2.63 -17.95 -11.79
C ASN A 38 1.98 -16.55 -11.77
N GLY A 39 2.70 -15.49 -12.17
CA GLY A 39 2.26 -14.11 -12.16
C GLY A 39 2.47 -13.37 -10.84
N ASP A 40 3.06 -14.00 -9.82
CA ASP A 40 3.43 -13.34 -8.58
C ASP A 40 4.68 -12.45 -8.78
N CYS A 41 4.80 -11.40 -7.96
CA CYS A 41 6.01 -10.57 -7.88
C CYS A 41 6.40 -10.39 -6.41
N PRO A 42 7.17 -11.33 -5.82
CA PRO A 42 7.56 -11.25 -4.41
C PRO A 42 8.39 -10.01 -4.09
N ILE A 43 9.20 -9.53 -5.05
CA ILE A 43 9.98 -8.29 -4.90
C ILE A 43 9.05 -7.08 -4.82
N CYS A 44 8.02 -7.00 -5.68
CA CYS A 44 7.01 -5.94 -5.61
C CYS A 44 6.33 -5.92 -4.23
N LYS A 45 5.94 -7.08 -3.70
CA LYS A 45 5.35 -7.21 -2.35
C LYS A 45 6.31 -6.74 -1.24
N ALA A 46 7.61 -7.00 -1.39
CA ALA A 46 8.62 -6.53 -0.44
C ALA A 46 8.76 -4.99 -0.46
N TYR A 47 8.72 -4.38 -1.65
CA TYR A 47 8.71 -2.91 -1.79
C TYR A 47 7.48 -2.27 -1.13
N GLU A 48 6.30 -2.83 -1.36
CA GLU A 48 5.06 -2.35 -0.74
C GLU A 48 5.10 -2.44 0.79
N SER A 49 5.58 -3.57 1.32
CA SER A 49 5.73 -3.77 2.77
C SER A 49 6.67 -2.73 3.37
N ARG A 50 7.83 -2.50 2.73
CA ARG A 50 8.79 -1.50 3.17
C ARG A 50 8.24 -0.07 3.09
N LEU A 51 7.46 0.25 2.05
CA LEU A 51 6.80 1.55 1.94
C LEU A 51 5.83 1.78 3.10
N ALA A 52 5.02 0.77 3.45
CA ALA A 52 4.10 0.85 4.58
C ALA A 52 4.84 1.07 5.91
N GLU A 53 5.98 0.38 6.13
CA GLU A 53 6.83 0.59 7.29
C GLU A 53 7.37 2.02 7.36
N LEU A 54 7.89 2.56 6.25
CA LEU A 54 8.42 3.92 6.20
C LEU A 54 7.35 4.97 6.51
N LEU A 55 6.14 4.79 6.01
CA LEU A 55 5.01 5.69 6.27
C LEU A 55 4.54 5.61 7.73
N ALA A 56 4.53 4.40 8.30
CA ALA A 56 4.23 4.21 9.72
C ALA A 56 5.28 4.92 10.60
N LEU A 57 6.56 4.77 10.27
CA LEU A 57 7.66 5.44 10.97
C LEU A 57 7.57 6.97 10.86
N SER A 58 7.30 7.50 9.67
CA SER A 58 7.14 8.95 9.49
C SER A 58 5.97 9.50 10.29
N SER A 59 4.84 8.78 10.32
CA SER A 59 3.70 9.21 11.14
C SER A 59 4.07 9.24 12.64
N ALA A 60 4.86 8.29 13.13
CA ALA A 60 5.27 8.24 14.53
C ALA A 60 6.24 9.37 14.91
N THR A 61 7.07 9.84 13.98
CA THR A 61 8.00 10.96 14.21
C THR A 61 7.30 12.32 14.23
N GLU A 62 6.24 12.51 13.44
CA GLU A 62 5.43 13.73 13.46
C GLU A 62 4.74 13.92 14.83
N HIS A 63 4.21 12.85 15.42
CA HIS A 63 3.56 12.91 16.74
C HIS A 63 4.54 13.17 17.89
N ARG A 64 5.81 12.75 17.74
CA ARG A 64 6.85 12.97 18.77
C ARG A 64 7.40 14.39 18.76
N SER A 65 7.43 15.04 17.60
CA SER A 65 7.99 16.40 17.47
C SER A 65 7.01 17.50 17.92
N ALA A 66 5.76 17.15 18.22
CA ALA A 66 4.71 18.07 18.67
C ALA A 66 4.47 18.06 20.19
N ALA A 67 5.35 17.44 20.99
CA ALA A 67 5.25 17.32 22.45
C ALA A 67 6.33 18.13 23.19
#